data_AF-C7ZBA1-F1
#
_entry.id   AF-C7ZBA1-F1
#
_cell.length_a   1.000
_cell.length_b   1.000
_cell.length_c   1.000
_cell.angle_alpha   90.00
_cell.angle_beta   90.00
_cell.angle_gamma   90.00
#
_symmetry.space_group_name_H-M   'P 1'
#
loop_
_entity.id
_entity.type
_entity.pdbx_description
1 polymer ?
#
loop_
_entity_poly.entity_id
_entity_poly.type
_entity_poly.pdbx_seq_one_letter_code
_entity_poly.pdbx_strand_id
1 'polypeptide(L)'
;MNAILDLSTHKLLVLFFMFLGIGCLNCRNRRIKCDEKKPCSYCTRRGLECIQPEFIVRHGWSESAAATTGTNSEPATSYETFRQIYSAEHAGTALPSTDVTPSSELLTNETAKLLRIYQEGIGTWMDILDHSLTFQRQVLSSALSSPLLFHSICALSAKQMSLTQDNGLWEPISSHHYGESLRLLIHDVTVEGTKRATMLSATILLCSYELLAFPGADYQRHLFGGRTLIEADVNVVSATNLGRASFWIYARQDVSLALVNERPTLIPPREWPAVPFSNETQEDALGKRILWLLARIIEIRFALLSDVDGDTLEDNLDIIVSEIVHWPENVPPHARGVDIQGDLADGLKQTWFCVPSAGQRSHPDTGS
;
A
#
# COMPACT_ATOMS: atom_id res chain seq x y z
N MET A 1 23.34 2.34 -18.83
CA MET A 1 22.74 3.69 -18.88
C MET A 1 21.32 3.68 -19.45
N ASN A 2 21.06 3.20 -20.67
CA ASN A 2 19.69 3.18 -21.23
C ASN A 2 18.72 2.17 -20.59
N ALA A 3 19.21 1.10 -19.94
CA ALA A 3 18.35 0.08 -19.33
C ALA A 3 17.75 0.48 -17.97
N ILE A 4 18.35 1.42 -17.24
CA ILE A 4 17.80 1.94 -15.96
C ILE A 4 16.68 2.97 -16.23
N LEU A 5 16.67 3.56 -17.43
CA LEU A 5 15.67 4.50 -17.91
C LEU A 5 14.54 3.83 -18.72
N ASP A 6 14.66 2.53 -19.01
CA ASP A 6 13.68 1.72 -19.74
C ASP A 6 12.96 0.70 -18.83
N LEU A 7 12.90 0.98 -17.53
CA LEU A 7 11.97 0.28 -16.63
C LEU A 7 10.58 0.86 -16.89
N SER A 8 9.86 0.28 -17.86
CA SER A 8 8.43 0.54 -18.02
C SER A 8 7.75 0.39 -16.64
N THR A 9 6.98 1.41 -16.25
CA THR A 9 6.20 1.54 -15.01
C THR A 9 5.48 0.26 -14.56
N HIS A 10 5.18 -0.64 -15.50
CA HIS A 10 4.63 -1.97 -15.25
C HIS A 10 5.48 -2.89 -14.37
N LYS A 11 6.81 -2.93 -14.49
CA LYS A 11 7.64 -3.91 -13.75
C LYS A 11 7.84 -3.55 -12.26
N LEU A 12 7.89 -2.25 -11.93
CA LEU A 12 7.94 -1.76 -10.54
C LEU A 12 6.59 -1.93 -9.81
N LEU A 13 5.47 -1.76 -10.52
CA LEU A 13 4.13 -2.03 -9.99
C LEU A 13 3.94 -3.51 -9.67
N VAL A 14 4.51 -4.42 -10.46
CA VAL A 14 4.44 -5.88 -10.21
C VAL A 14 5.07 -6.27 -8.87
N LEU A 15 6.18 -5.64 -8.45
CA LEU A 15 6.83 -5.92 -7.16
C LEU A 15 6.08 -5.35 -5.94
N PHE A 16 5.32 -4.27 -6.12
CA PHE A 16 4.52 -3.65 -5.04
C PHE A 16 3.11 -4.22 -4.90
N PHE A 17 2.53 -4.77 -5.99
CA PHE A 17 1.17 -5.32 -6.05
C PHE A 17 1.14 -6.85 -6.17
N MET A 18 2.24 -7.54 -5.88
CA MET A 18 2.49 -8.94 -6.29
C MET A 18 1.58 -10.02 -5.64
N PHE A 19 0.32 -9.76 -5.33
CA PHE A 19 -0.68 -10.81 -5.11
C PHE A 19 -2.12 -10.47 -5.55
N LEU A 20 -2.35 -9.43 -6.33
CA LEU A 20 -3.52 -9.40 -7.24
C LEU A 20 -3.07 -9.94 -8.59
N GLY A 21 -3.15 -11.25 -8.77
CA GLY A 21 -2.73 -11.94 -9.98
C GLY A 21 -3.22 -11.24 -11.26
N ILE A 22 -2.28 -11.00 -12.18
CA ILE A 22 -2.43 -10.30 -13.46
C ILE A 22 -3.14 -11.21 -14.48
N GLY A 23 -4.12 -11.98 -14.02
CA GLY A 23 -4.94 -12.81 -14.87
C GLY A 23 -5.95 -11.95 -15.62
N CYS A 24 -6.18 -12.26 -16.90
CA CYS A 24 -7.29 -11.66 -17.64
C CYS A 24 -8.63 -11.91 -16.91
N LEU A 25 -9.64 -11.07 -17.16
CA LEU A 25 -10.95 -11.14 -16.51
C LEU A 25 -11.58 -12.53 -16.61
N ASN A 26 -11.41 -13.22 -17.74
CA ASN A 26 -11.92 -14.57 -17.95
C ASN A 26 -11.24 -15.61 -17.07
N CYS A 27 -9.91 -15.57 -16.93
CA CYS A 27 -9.17 -16.48 -16.06
C CYS A 27 -9.50 -16.21 -14.58
N ARG A 28 -9.68 -14.94 -14.20
CA ARG A 28 -10.09 -14.53 -12.85
C ARG A 28 -11.50 -15.00 -12.50
N ASN A 29 -12.50 -14.71 -13.35
CA ASN A 29 -13.88 -15.16 -13.15
C ASN A 29 -14.01 -16.68 -13.06
N ARG A 30 -13.14 -17.41 -13.79
CA ARG A 30 -13.12 -18.87 -13.80
C ARG A 30 -12.23 -19.48 -12.71
N ARG A 31 -11.52 -18.66 -11.92
CA ARG A 31 -10.60 -19.07 -10.85
C ARG A 31 -9.51 -20.05 -11.33
N ILE A 32 -8.93 -19.78 -12.50
CA ILE A 32 -7.86 -20.58 -13.10
C ILE A 32 -6.61 -19.73 -13.34
N LYS A 33 -5.43 -20.35 -13.35
CA LYS A 33 -4.15 -19.66 -13.56
C LYS A 33 -4.06 -19.12 -15.00
N CYS A 34 -3.79 -17.83 -15.14
CA CYS A 34 -3.52 -17.19 -16.42
C CYS A 34 -2.03 -17.35 -16.77
N ASP A 35 -1.71 -17.58 -18.05
CA ASP A 35 -0.32 -17.62 -18.54
C ASP A 35 0.15 -16.27 -19.09
N GLU A 36 -0.69 -15.23 -18.97
CA GLU A 36 -0.37 -13.81 -19.20
C GLU A 36 0.08 -13.45 -20.63
N LYS A 37 0.05 -14.39 -21.57
CA LYS A 37 0.22 -14.13 -23.00
C LYS A 37 -0.93 -13.25 -23.53
N LYS A 38 -0.70 -12.55 -24.66
CA LYS A 38 -1.71 -11.69 -25.29
C LYS A 38 -2.04 -12.20 -26.71
N PRO A 39 -3.22 -12.80 -26.93
CA PRO A 39 -4.19 -13.30 -25.94
C PRO A 39 -3.66 -14.51 -25.14
N CYS A 40 -4.22 -14.75 -23.95
CA CYS A 40 -3.75 -15.84 -23.07
C CYS A 40 -4.17 -17.22 -23.62
N SER A 41 -3.41 -18.27 -23.33
CA SER A 41 -3.64 -19.59 -23.94
C SER A 41 -5.00 -20.20 -23.57
N TYR A 42 -5.58 -19.80 -22.44
CA TYR A 42 -6.95 -20.20 -22.09
C TYR A 42 -7.99 -19.52 -22.98
N CYS A 43 -7.92 -18.20 -23.14
CA CYS A 43 -8.86 -17.43 -23.98
C CYS A 43 -8.75 -17.86 -25.45
N THR A 44 -7.53 -18.06 -25.97
CA THR A 44 -7.32 -18.53 -27.35
C THR A 44 -7.98 -19.88 -27.60
N ARG A 45 -7.78 -20.85 -26.71
CA ARG A 45 -8.38 -22.20 -26.85
C ARG A 45 -9.89 -22.20 -26.76
N ARG A 46 -10.48 -21.20 -26.10
CA ARG A 46 -11.92 -21.10 -25.87
C ARG A 46 -12.62 -20.14 -26.83
N GLY A 47 -11.88 -19.50 -27.73
CA GLY A 47 -12.44 -18.48 -28.62
C GLY A 47 -13.03 -17.28 -27.85
N LEU A 48 -12.49 -16.98 -26.66
CA LEU A 48 -12.95 -15.88 -25.82
C LEU A 48 -12.09 -14.64 -26.08
N GLU A 49 -12.71 -13.46 -26.03
CA GLU A 49 -12.00 -12.19 -26.02
C GLU A 49 -11.18 -12.06 -24.73
N CYS A 50 -9.86 -11.90 -24.86
CA CYS A 50 -8.95 -11.87 -23.73
C CYS A 50 -8.86 -10.46 -23.14
N ILE A 51 -9.86 -10.08 -22.35
CA ILE A 51 -9.93 -8.76 -21.71
C ILE A 51 -9.04 -8.76 -20.46
N GLN A 52 -7.98 -7.95 -20.48
CA GLN A 52 -7.17 -7.71 -19.29
C GLN A 52 -7.94 -6.81 -18.33
N PRO A 53 -7.91 -7.07 -17.01
CA PRO A 53 -8.47 -6.11 -16.05
C PRO A 53 -7.75 -4.77 -16.24
N GLU A 54 -8.52 -3.68 -16.36
CA GLU A 54 -8.06 -2.30 -16.56
C GLU A 54 -7.37 -1.71 -15.32
N PHE A 55 -6.63 -2.52 -14.55
CA PHE A 55 -6.04 -2.08 -13.30
C PHE A 55 -4.89 -1.07 -13.51
N ILE A 56 -4.42 -0.86 -14.74
CA ILE A 56 -3.45 0.19 -15.07
C ILE A 56 -3.77 0.76 -16.46
N VAL A 57 -4.79 1.61 -16.55
CA VAL A 57 -4.91 2.56 -17.66
C VAL A 57 -4.49 3.92 -17.13
N ARG A 58 -3.38 4.47 -17.66
CA ARG A 58 -2.94 5.87 -17.46
C ARG A 58 -4.08 6.88 -17.66
N HIS A 59 -5.08 6.55 -18.48
CA HIS A 59 -6.20 7.43 -18.80
C HIS A 59 -7.29 7.55 -17.71
N GLY A 60 -7.45 6.57 -16.82
CA GLY A 60 -8.50 6.64 -15.78
C GLY A 60 -8.12 7.45 -14.54
N TRP A 61 -6.83 7.59 -14.26
CA TRP A 61 -6.33 8.34 -13.10
C TRP A 61 -6.30 9.86 -13.33
N SER A 62 -6.26 10.29 -14.61
CA SER A 62 -6.15 11.69 -15.00
C SER A 62 -7.50 12.36 -15.31
N GLU A 63 -8.53 11.63 -15.75
CA GLU A 63 -9.74 12.27 -16.28
C GLU A 63 -10.79 12.64 -15.22
N SER A 64 -10.80 12.00 -14.04
CA SER A 64 -11.77 12.32 -12.99
C SER A 64 -11.43 13.54 -12.13
N ALA A 65 -10.25 14.15 -12.30
CA ALA A 65 -9.88 15.37 -11.58
C ALA A 65 -10.54 16.64 -12.17
N ALA A 66 -11.10 16.57 -13.39
CA ALA A 66 -11.49 17.76 -14.13
C ALA A 66 -13.00 17.96 -14.36
N ALA A 67 -13.88 17.05 -13.92
CA ALA A 67 -15.30 17.18 -14.24
C ALA A 67 -16.26 16.66 -13.17
N THR A 68 -16.45 17.42 -12.07
CA THR A 68 -17.73 17.42 -11.35
C THR A 68 -17.98 18.75 -10.63
N THR A 69 -18.23 19.82 -11.38
CA THR A 69 -19.12 20.90 -10.89
C THR A 69 -20.55 20.45 -11.12
N GLY A 70 -21.14 19.79 -10.12
CA GLY A 70 -22.53 19.36 -10.13
C GLY A 70 -23.08 19.38 -8.72
N THR A 71 -23.94 20.35 -8.43
CA THR A 71 -24.65 20.54 -7.17
C THR A 71 -25.50 19.31 -6.83
N ASN A 72 -25.09 18.53 -5.84
CA ASN A 72 -25.95 17.78 -4.93
C ASN A 72 -25.15 17.47 -3.66
N SER A 73 -25.79 17.61 -2.50
CA SER A 73 -25.21 17.43 -1.17
C SER A 73 -24.77 15.98 -0.93
N GLU A 74 -23.53 15.66 -1.28
CA GLU A 74 -22.84 14.45 -0.83
C GLU A 74 -22.36 14.63 0.62
N PRO A 75 -22.38 13.58 1.46
CA PRO A 75 -21.84 13.66 2.81
C PRO A 75 -20.34 13.99 2.74
N ALA A 76 -19.89 14.94 3.56
CA ALA A 76 -18.50 15.37 3.62
C ALA A 76 -17.57 14.16 3.75
N THR A 77 -16.58 14.06 2.86
CA THR A 77 -15.60 12.98 2.89
C THR A 77 -14.69 13.13 4.11
N SER A 78 -14.10 12.04 4.62
CA SER A 78 -13.16 12.08 5.75
C SER A 78 -12.07 13.13 5.52
N TYR A 79 -11.52 13.18 4.31
CA TYR A 79 -10.53 14.19 3.89
C TYR A 79 -11.04 15.63 3.96
N GLU A 80 -12.26 15.92 3.54
CA GLU A 80 -12.83 17.28 3.64
C GLU A 80 -13.03 17.69 5.09
N THR A 81 -13.49 16.76 5.94
CA THR A 81 -13.59 16.97 7.39
C THR A 81 -12.20 17.16 8.01
N PHE A 82 -11.22 16.33 7.67
CA PHE A 82 -9.81 16.47 8.08
C PHE A 82 -9.28 17.86 7.69
N ARG A 83 -9.43 18.26 6.43
CA ARG A 83 -8.94 19.55 5.93
C ARG A 83 -9.63 20.72 6.63
N GLN A 84 -10.95 20.66 6.82
CA GLN A 84 -11.69 21.72 7.53
C GLN A 84 -11.27 21.85 8.99
N ILE A 85 -11.04 20.75 9.70
CA ILE A 85 -10.62 20.74 11.11
C ILE A 85 -9.19 21.24 11.27
N TYR A 86 -8.27 20.84 10.40
CA TYR A 86 -6.86 21.25 10.50
C TYR A 86 -6.59 22.65 9.92
N SER A 87 -7.44 23.17 9.02
CA SER A 87 -7.34 24.55 8.49
C SER A 87 -7.99 25.59 9.40
N ALA A 88 -9.00 25.20 10.19
CA ALA A 88 -9.61 26.05 11.18
C ALA A 88 -8.87 25.90 12.50
N GLU A 89 -8.13 26.91 12.95
CA GLU A 89 -7.68 26.98 14.33
C GLU A 89 -8.92 26.91 15.26
N HIS A 90 -9.12 25.74 15.87
CA HIS A 90 -10.05 25.46 16.96
C HIS A 90 -11.47 26.07 16.84
N ALA A 91 -12.36 25.45 16.07
CA ALA A 91 -13.80 25.62 16.22
C ALA A 91 -14.48 24.28 16.48
N GLY A 92 -14.50 23.87 17.75
CA GLY A 92 -15.19 22.67 18.22
C GLY A 92 -16.69 22.76 17.95
N THR A 93 -17.16 22.02 16.96
CA THR A 93 -18.59 21.73 16.79
C THR A 93 -18.80 20.29 17.26
N ALA A 94 -19.46 20.11 18.40
CA ALA A 94 -19.69 18.79 18.99
C ALA A 94 -20.60 17.96 18.08
N LEU A 95 -20.04 16.92 17.46
CA LEU A 95 -20.82 15.85 16.85
C LEU A 95 -21.55 15.06 17.96
N PRO A 96 -22.74 14.51 17.70
CA PRO A 96 -23.47 13.72 18.69
C PRO A 96 -22.60 12.56 19.18
N SER A 97 -22.54 12.38 20.50
CA SER A 97 -21.88 11.25 21.15
C SER A 97 -22.37 9.95 20.51
N THR A 98 -21.46 9.20 19.90
CA THR A 98 -21.83 7.90 19.33
C THR A 98 -21.72 6.85 20.41
N ASP A 99 -22.78 6.06 20.61
CA ASP A 99 -22.71 4.83 21.40
C ASP A 99 -21.73 3.90 20.69
N VAL A 100 -20.49 3.87 21.18
CA VAL A 100 -19.43 3.01 20.64
C VAL A 100 -19.68 1.60 21.15
N THR A 101 -20.23 0.74 20.29
CA THR A 101 -20.39 -0.69 20.61
C THR A 101 -19.01 -1.31 20.90
N PRO A 102 -18.83 -1.99 22.05
CA PRO A 102 -17.57 -2.64 22.37
C PRO A 102 -17.21 -3.71 21.34
N SER A 103 -15.93 -3.81 20.96
CA SER A 103 -15.46 -4.80 19.99
C SER A 103 -15.76 -6.25 20.38
N SER A 104 -15.90 -6.54 21.68
CA SER A 104 -16.31 -7.86 22.19
C SER A 104 -17.71 -8.27 21.75
N GLU A 105 -18.63 -7.31 21.55
CA GLU A 105 -19.99 -7.57 21.08
C GLU A 105 -20.05 -7.66 19.54
N LEU A 106 -19.03 -7.16 18.84
CA LEU A 106 -18.89 -7.26 17.39
C LEU A 106 -18.28 -8.60 16.93
N LEU A 107 -17.74 -9.40 17.86
CA LEU A 107 -17.10 -10.68 17.56
C LEU A 107 -18.14 -11.78 17.33
N THR A 108 -18.41 -12.06 16.06
CA THR A 108 -19.28 -13.14 15.57
C THR A 108 -18.44 -14.18 14.83
N ASN A 109 -19.03 -15.30 14.43
CA ASN A 109 -18.34 -16.28 13.57
C ASN A 109 -17.90 -15.67 12.24
N GLU A 110 -18.67 -14.72 11.70
CA GLU A 110 -18.35 -14.04 10.45
C GLU A 110 -17.14 -13.11 10.62
N THR A 111 -17.17 -12.25 11.63
CA THR A 111 -16.07 -11.30 11.86
C THR A 111 -14.81 -12.02 12.32
N ALA A 112 -14.91 -13.08 13.12
CA ALA A 112 -13.77 -13.94 13.47
C ALA A 112 -13.11 -14.57 12.23
N LYS A 113 -13.90 -14.97 11.22
CA LYS A 113 -13.38 -15.47 9.94
C LYS A 113 -12.65 -14.37 9.17
N LEU A 114 -13.18 -13.15 9.13
CA LEU A 114 -12.53 -11.99 8.50
C LEU A 114 -11.20 -11.66 9.19
N LEU A 115 -11.17 -11.63 10.52
CA LEU A 115 -9.94 -11.42 11.30
C LEU A 115 -8.87 -12.48 11.00
N ARG A 116 -9.26 -13.75 10.81
CA ARG A 116 -8.32 -14.80 10.40
C ARG A 116 -7.80 -14.61 8.98
N ILE A 117 -8.67 -14.24 8.03
CA ILE A 117 -8.28 -13.94 6.65
C ILE A 117 -7.26 -12.80 6.62
N TYR A 118 -7.46 -11.76 7.43
CA TYR A 118 -6.49 -10.71 7.60
C TYR A 118 -5.16 -11.24 8.14
N GLN A 119 -5.20 -11.97 9.26
CA GLN A 119 -3.99 -12.45 9.95
C GLN A 119 -3.11 -13.35 9.09
N GLU A 120 -3.72 -14.25 8.31
CA GLU A 120 -3.02 -15.25 7.49
C GLU A 120 -2.71 -14.74 6.08
N GLY A 121 -3.32 -13.63 5.67
CA GLY A 121 -3.16 -13.01 4.36
C GLY A 121 -2.66 -11.58 4.50
N ILE A 122 -3.59 -10.63 4.44
CA ILE A 122 -3.33 -9.19 4.29
C ILE A 122 -2.29 -8.66 5.29
N GLY A 123 -2.40 -9.03 6.57
CA GLY A 123 -1.49 -8.60 7.63
C GLY A 123 -0.03 -8.96 7.35
N THR A 124 0.23 -10.14 6.75
CA THR A 124 1.60 -10.54 6.38
C THR A 124 2.21 -9.65 5.30
N TRP A 125 1.39 -9.02 4.45
CA TRP A 125 1.85 -8.22 3.31
C TRP A 125 2.01 -6.75 3.72
N MET A 126 1.15 -6.31 4.65
CA MET A 126 1.29 -5.05 5.37
C MET A 126 2.64 -5.00 6.12
N ASP A 127 3.13 -6.12 6.62
CA ASP A 127 4.39 -6.20 7.37
C ASP A 127 5.63 -6.62 6.54
N ILE A 128 5.61 -6.54 5.19
CA ILE A 128 6.79 -6.93 4.39
C ILE A 128 8.06 -6.14 4.74
N LEU A 129 7.88 -4.91 5.23
CA LEU A 129 8.95 -4.04 5.74
C LEU A 129 8.90 -3.92 7.27
N ASP A 130 8.38 -4.92 7.97
CA ASP A 130 8.35 -4.91 9.42
C ASP A 130 8.54 -6.31 10.01
N HIS A 131 9.76 -6.60 10.45
CA HIS A 131 10.08 -7.87 11.11
C HIS A 131 9.30 -8.07 12.42
N SER A 132 8.79 -7.01 13.04
CA SER A 132 8.01 -7.08 14.28
C SER A 132 6.57 -7.56 14.04
N LEU A 133 6.14 -7.68 12.78
CA LEU A 133 4.81 -8.13 12.38
C LEU A 133 3.70 -7.30 13.04
N THR A 134 3.87 -5.97 13.05
CA THR A 134 3.02 -5.03 13.79
C THR A 134 1.58 -5.06 13.27
N PHE A 135 1.35 -5.06 11.96
CA PHE A 135 0.00 -5.11 11.40
C PHE A 135 -0.64 -6.48 11.54
N GLN A 136 0.12 -7.56 11.40
CA GLN A 136 -0.36 -8.92 11.53
C GLN A 136 -0.73 -9.27 12.98
N ARG A 137 0.05 -8.80 13.97
CA ARG A 137 -0.09 -9.17 15.38
C ARG A 137 -0.67 -8.04 16.23
N GLN A 138 0.00 -6.90 16.29
CA GLN A 138 -0.35 -5.82 17.21
C GLN A 138 -1.64 -5.10 16.81
N VAL A 139 -1.82 -4.76 15.53
CA VAL A 139 -3.06 -4.14 15.02
C VAL A 139 -4.25 -5.09 15.21
N LEU A 140 -4.06 -6.37 14.89
CA LEU A 140 -5.09 -7.39 15.09
C LEU A 140 -5.48 -7.53 16.56
N SER A 141 -4.51 -7.60 17.47
CA SER A 141 -4.78 -7.63 18.92
C SER A 141 -5.48 -6.37 19.40
N SER A 142 -5.12 -5.21 18.85
CA SER A 142 -5.71 -3.92 19.23
C SER A 142 -7.15 -3.77 18.72
N ALA A 143 -7.52 -4.47 17.64
CA ALA A 143 -8.87 -4.46 17.10
C ALA A 143 -9.92 -5.01 18.07
N LEU A 144 -9.54 -5.90 18.98
CA LEU A 144 -10.43 -6.41 20.04
C LEU A 144 -10.76 -5.36 21.11
N SER A 145 -10.09 -4.20 21.10
CA SER A 145 -10.35 -3.08 22.01
C SER A 145 -10.53 -1.76 21.27
N SER A 146 -10.62 -1.79 19.94
CA SER A 146 -10.78 -0.63 19.08
C SER A 146 -11.77 -0.96 17.97
N PRO A 147 -13.03 -0.49 18.08
CA PRO A 147 -14.03 -0.68 17.02
C PRO A 147 -13.57 -0.13 15.68
N LEU A 148 -12.84 1.00 15.68
CA LEU A 148 -12.26 1.58 14.47
C LEU A 148 -11.36 0.59 13.72
N LEU A 149 -10.38 0.00 14.42
CA LEU A 149 -9.50 -1.01 13.80
C LEU A 149 -10.26 -2.28 13.45
N PHE A 150 -11.21 -2.71 14.29
CA PHE A 150 -12.04 -3.89 14.04
C PHE A 150 -12.79 -3.78 12.71
N HIS A 151 -13.54 -2.68 12.53
CA HIS A 151 -14.27 -2.43 11.29
C HIS A 151 -13.32 -2.26 10.11
N SER A 152 -12.20 -1.56 10.27
CA SER A 152 -11.21 -1.37 9.19
C SER A 152 -10.62 -2.70 8.70
N ILE A 153 -10.26 -3.61 9.61
CA ILE A 153 -9.75 -4.96 9.28
C ILE A 153 -10.83 -5.79 8.58
N CYS A 154 -12.06 -5.78 9.12
CA CYS A 154 -13.17 -6.54 8.56
C CYS A 154 -13.52 -6.05 7.15
N ALA A 155 -13.58 -4.74 6.94
CA ALA A 155 -13.81 -4.12 5.66
C ALA A 155 -12.77 -4.58 4.62
N LEU A 156 -11.48 -4.42 4.94
CA LEU A 156 -10.38 -4.79 4.05
C LEU A 156 -10.37 -6.29 3.71
N SER A 157 -10.64 -7.14 4.71
CA SER A 157 -10.71 -8.59 4.53
C SER A 157 -11.88 -9.02 3.67
N ALA A 158 -13.07 -8.46 3.93
CA ALA A 158 -14.26 -8.73 3.14
C ALA A 158 -14.07 -8.24 1.71
N LYS A 159 -13.39 -7.09 1.52
CA LYS A 159 -13.10 -6.59 0.18
C LYS A 159 -12.18 -7.52 -0.61
N GLN A 160 -11.13 -8.03 0.02
CA GLN A 160 -10.29 -9.06 -0.62
C GLN A 160 -11.11 -10.30 -1.00
N MET A 161 -12.05 -10.70 -0.15
CA MET A 161 -12.93 -11.84 -0.41
C MET A 161 -13.92 -11.58 -1.53
N SER A 162 -14.45 -10.36 -1.69
CA SER A 162 -15.33 -10.05 -2.83
C SER A 162 -14.59 -10.13 -4.17
N LEU A 163 -13.29 -9.82 -4.18
CA LEU A 163 -12.43 -9.93 -5.38
C LEU A 163 -11.96 -11.35 -5.73
N THR A 164 -11.92 -12.25 -4.75
CA THR A 164 -11.32 -13.59 -4.91
C THR A 164 -12.35 -14.72 -4.80
N GLN A 165 -13.48 -14.48 -4.15
CA GLN A 165 -14.54 -15.44 -3.89
C GLN A 165 -15.87 -14.96 -4.49
N ASP A 166 -16.97 -15.06 -3.74
CA ASP A 166 -18.30 -14.65 -4.17
C ASP A 166 -18.52 -13.16 -3.88
N ASN A 167 -18.49 -12.35 -4.93
CA ASN A 167 -18.71 -10.90 -4.83
C ASN A 167 -20.06 -10.54 -4.18
N GLY A 168 -21.13 -11.28 -4.48
CA GLY A 168 -22.48 -10.98 -3.99
C GLY A 168 -22.62 -11.17 -2.47
N LEU A 169 -21.82 -12.08 -1.90
CA LEU A 169 -21.79 -12.32 -0.46
C LEU A 169 -20.93 -11.27 0.27
N TRP A 170 -19.73 -11.01 -0.24
CA TRP A 170 -18.70 -10.28 0.50
C TRP A 170 -18.74 -8.77 0.29
N GLU A 171 -19.23 -8.29 -0.85
CA GLU A 171 -19.27 -6.84 -1.12
C GLU A 171 -20.18 -6.07 -0.14
N PRO A 172 -21.40 -6.53 0.18
CA PRO A 172 -22.24 -5.83 1.17
C PRO A 172 -21.59 -5.77 2.56
N ILE A 173 -20.94 -6.85 2.99
CA ILE A 173 -20.21 -6.94 4.27
C ILE A 173 -19.05 -5.94 4.28
N SER A 174 -18.28 -5.93 3.18
CA SER A 174 -17.19 -5.01 2.94
C SER A 174 -17.62 -3.55 3.05
N SER A 175 -18.68 -3.16 2.34
CA SER A 175 -19.21 -1.78 2.37
C SER A 175 -19.76 -1.39 3.75
N HIS A 176 -20.42 -2.32 4.44
CA HIS A 176 -20.94 -2.06 5.79
C HIS A 176 -19.82 -1.74 6.78
N HIS A 177 -18.80 -2.61 6.87
CA HIS A 177 -17.68 -2.37 7.77
C HIS A 177 -16.89 -1.12 7.38
N TYR A 178 -16.71 -0.86 6.07
CA TYR A 178 -16.05 0.35 5.58
C TYR A 178 -16.76 1.62 6.06
N GLY A 179 -18.09 1.69 5.91
CA GLY A 179 -18.90 2.81 6.39
C GLY A 179 -18.78 3.04 7.90
N GLU A 180 -18.82 1.98 8.70
CA GLU A 180 -18.64 2.09 10.16
C GLU A 180 -17.23 2.56 10.54
N SER A 181 -16.18 2.03 9.90
CA SER A 181 -14.81 2.51 10.16
C SER A 181 -14.63 3.97 9.77
N LEU A 182 -15.24 4.42 8.67
CA LEU A 182 -15.16 5.81 8.24
C LEU A 182 -15.87 6.74 9.22
N ARG A 183 -17.06 6.36 9.68
CA ARG A 183 -17.82 7.10 10.71
C ARG A 183 -17.02 7.23 12.02
N LEU A 184 -16.42 6.14 12.47
CA LEU A 184 -15.58 6.12 13.67
C LEU A 184 -14.31 6.96 13.50
N LEU A 185 -13.65 6.88 12.34
CA LEU A 185 -12.46 7.69 12.06
C LEU A 185 -12.79 9.19 12.08
N ILE A 186 -13.89 9.61 11.44
CA ILE A 186 -14.33 11.00 11.43
C ILE A 186 -14.56 11.49 12.86
N HIS A 187 -15.23 10.69 13.69
CA HIS A 187 -15.43 11.00 15.11
C HIS A 187 -14.10 11.14 15.85
N ASP A 188 -13.22 10.15 15.76
CA ASP A 188 -11.96 10.09 16.50
C ASP A 188 -11.00 11.25 16.18
N VAL A 189 -11.06 11.75 14.95
CA VAL A 189 -10.28 12.90 14.46
C VAL A 189 -10.77 14.22 15.05
N THR A 190 -12.06 14.30 15.37
CA THR A 190 -12.67 15.51 15.96
C THR A 190 -12.50 15.60 17.47
N VAL A 191 -12.10 14.50 18.12
CA VAL A 191 -11.99 14.41 19.58
C VAL A 191 -10.52 14.48 20.02
N GLU A 192 -10.22 15.44 20.91
CA GLU A 192 -8.88 15.56 21.51
C GLU A 192 -8.55 14.36 22.43
N GLY A 193 -7.31 13.88 22.37
CA GLY A 193 -6.82 12.78 23.23
C GLY A 193 -6.95 11.37 22.65
N THR A 194 -7.51 11.22 21.44
CA THR A 194 -7.58 9.93 20.75
C THR A 194 -6.19 9.39 20.39
N LYS A 195 -6.04 8.06 20.36
CA LYS A 195 -4.76 7.39 20.02
C LYS A 195 -4.40 7.64 18.55
N ARG A 196 -3.59 8.67 18.28
CA ARG A 196 -3.14 9.05 16.92
C ARG A 196 -2.54 7.90 16.11
N ALA A 197 -1.75 7.02 16.73
CA ALA A 197 -1.19 5.84 16.05
C ALA A 197 -2.28 4.84 15.60
N THR A 198 -3.38 4.73 16.35
CA THR A 198 -4.55 3.91 15.98
C THR A 198 -5.30 4.52 14.80
N MET A 199 -5.53 5.84 14.82
CA MET A 199 -6.15 6.57 13.71
C MET A 199 -5.33 6.44 12.42
N LEU A 200 -4.00 6.59 12.52
CA LEU A 200 -3.10 6.41 11.39
C LEU A 200 -3.19 4.97 10.85
N SER A 201 -3.13 3.95 11.71
CA SER A 201 -3.24 2.55 11.30
C SER A 201 -4.58 2.25 10.60
N ALA A 202 -5.68 2.78 11.14
CA ALA A 202 -7.00 2.66 10.52
C ALA A 202 -7.04 3.35 9.15
N THR A 203 -6.47 4.54 9.04
CA THR A 203 -6.35 5.27 7.76
C THR A 203 -5.59 4.44 6.73
N ILE A 204 -4.48 3.80 7.11
CA ILE A 204 -3.71 2.91 6.21
C ILE A 204 -4.51 1.66 5.77
N LEU A 205 -5.31 1.09 6.67
CA LEU A 205 -6.21 -0.02 6.33
C LEU A 205 -7.30 0.43 5.33
N LEU A 206 -7.85 1.64 5.51
CA LEU A 206 -8.83 2.24 4.59
C LEU A 206 -8.22 2.60 3.24
N CYS A 207 -7.02 3.19 3.20
CA CYS A 207 -6.28 3.38 1.95
C CYS A 207 -6.13 2.05 1.19
N SER A 208 -5.78 0.99 1.91
CA SER A 208 -5.61 -0.35 1.31
C SER A 208 -6.93 -0.92 0.81
N TYR A 209 -8.04 -0.65 1.50
CA TYR A 209 -9.38 -1.04 1.05
C TYR A 209 -9.72 -0.38 -0.27
N GLU A 210 -9.51 0.93 -0.39
CA GLU A 210 -9.85 1.69 -1.59
C GLU A 210 -8.97 1.31 -2.77
N LEU A 211 -7.71 1.01 -2.49
CA LEU A 211 -6.77 0.46 -3.46
C LEU A 211 -7.28 -0.88 -4.05
N LEU A 212 -7.91 -1.73 -3.23
CA LEU A 212 -8.56 -2.96 -3.71
C LEU A 212 -9.89 -2.67 -4.42
N ALA A 213 -10.67 -1.71 -3.93
CA ALA A 213 -12.02 -1.46 -4.41
C ALA A 213 -12.06 -0.89 -5.80
N PHE A 214 -11.35 0.22 -5.99
CA PHE A 214 -11.13 0.87 -7.25
C PHE A 214 -10.20 2.05 -6.95
N PRO A 215 -8.90 1.97 -7.33
CA PRO A 215 -7.99 3.05 -7.01
C PRO A 215 -8.38 4.30 -7.81
N GLY A 216 -8.68 5.38 -7.09
CA GLY A 216 -9.23 6.62 -7.65
C GLY A 216 -9.12 7.78 -6.65
N ALA A 217 -10.06 8.72 -6.73
CA ALA A 217 -10.04 9.92 -5.88
C ALA A 217 -10.05 9.59 -4.38
N ASP A 218 -10.81 8.57 -3.97
CA ASP A 218 -10.93 8.18 -2.57
C ASP A 218 -9.61 7.62 -1.99
N TYR A 219 -8.94 6.73 -2.73
CA TYR A 219 -7.59 6.25 -2.39
C TYR A 219 -6.61 7.41 -2.19
N GLN A 220 -6.61 8.39 -3.10
CA GLN A 220 -5.76 9.56 -2.98
C GLN A 220 -6.13 10.37 -1.74
N ARG A 221 -7.42 10.62 -1.49
CA ARG A 221 -7.92 11.36 -0.32
C ARG A 221 -7.50 10.73 1.00
N HIS A 222 -7.63 9.42 1.19
CA HIS A 222 -7.18 8.78 2.43
C HIS A 222 -5.66 8.79 2.56
N LEU A 223 -4.91 8.70 1.46
CA LEU A 223 -3.47 8.86 1.51
C LEU A 223 -3.09 10.30 1.91
N PHE A 224 -3.77 11.32 1.38
CA PHE A 224 -3.61 12.70 1.86
C PHE A 224 -4.00 12.85 3.34
N GLY A 225 -5.06 12.18 3.80
CA GLY A 225 -5.42 12.15 5.23
C GLY A 225 -4.33 11.52 6.10
N GLY A 226 -3.73 10.43 5.64
CA GLY A 226 -2.59 9.78 6.29
C GLY A 226 -1.38 10.71 6.41
N ARG A 227 -1.08 11.48 5.36
CA ARG A 227 -0.06 12.54 5.39
C ARG A 227 -0.36 13.56 6.49
N THR A 228 -1.57 14.11 6.54
CA THR A 228 -1.96 15.11 7.54
C THR A 228 -1.81 14.56 8.96
N LEU A 229 -2.18 13.30 9.20
CA LEU A 229 -1.97 12.66 10.51
C LEU A 229 -0.50 12.49 10.89
N ILE A 230 0.37 12.21 9.91
CA ILE A 230 1.82 12.09 10.11
C ILE A 230 2.43 13.47 10.41
N GLU A 231 2.06 14.50 9.65
CA GLU A 231 2.57 15.87 9.82
C GLU A 231 2.08 16.53 11.11
N ALA A 232 0.84 16.24 11.53
CA ALA A 232 0.25 16.77 12.76
C ALA A 232 0.97 16.31 14.04
N ASP A 233 1.63 15.15 14.01
CA ASP A 233 2.40 14.63 15.12
C ASP A 233 3.56 13.76 14.63
N VAL A 234 4.66 14.41 14.28
CA VAL A 234 5.91 13.73 13.83
C VAL A 234 6.38 12.68 14.86
N ASN A 235 6.04 12.86 16.14
CA ASN A 235 6.39 11.89 17.18
C ASN A 235 5.55 10.62 17.11
N VAL A 236 4.36 10.60 16.50
CA VAL A 236 3.58 9.36 16.30
C VAL A 236 4.40 8.33 15.56
N VAL A 237 5.11 8.76 14.51
CA VAL A 237 5.93 7.88 13.69
C VAL A 237 7.18 7.43 14.44
N SER A 238 7.84 8.27 15.23
CA SER A 238 9.08 7.89 15.90
C SER A 238 8.87 7.18 17.25
N ALA A 239 7.81 7.51 17.99
CA ALA A 239 7.61 7.09 19.38
C ALA A 239 7.03 5.68 19.55
N THR A 240 6.35 5.13 18.54
CA THR A 240 5.66 3.83 18.67
C THR A 240 5.99 2.88 17.53
N ASN A 241 6.03 1.57 17.81
CA ASN A 241 6.13 0.54 16.77
C ASN A 241 4.98 0.66 15.76
N LEU A 242 3.78 0.92 16.27
CA LEU A 242 2.57 1.08 15.47
C LEU A 242 2.66 2.24 14.47
N GLY A 243 3.13 3.41 14.93
CA GLY A 243 3.35 4.56 14.07
C GLY A 243 4.46 4.33 13.04
N ARG A 244 5.58 3.72 13.44
CA ARG A 244 6.66 3.34 12.51
C ARG A 244 6.17 2.39 11.42
N ALA A 245 5.49 1.32 11.79
CA ALA A 245 4.96 0.35 10.84
C ALA A 245 3.94 1.00 9.89
N SER A 246 3.05 1.83 10.43
CA SER A 246 2.06 2.58 9.62
C SER A 246 2.74 3.51 8.61
N PHE A 247 3.79 4.22 9.02
CA PHE A 247 4.57 5.07 8.12
C PHE A 247 5.20 4.27 6.99
N TRP A 248 5.82 3.11 7.28
CA TRP A 248 6.46 2.33 6.22
C TRP A 248 5.46 1.70 5.24
N ILE A 249 4.21 1.47 5.65
CA ILE A 249 3.14 1.10 4.71
C ILE A 249 2.69 2.33 3.90
N TYR A 250 2.51 3.48 4.56
CA TYR A 250 2.22 4.75 3.90
C TYR A 250 3.25 5.07 2.80
N ALA A 251 4.54 5.00 3.12
CA ALA A 251 5.63 5.29 2.21
C ALA A 251 5.59 4.41 0.96
N ARG A 252 5.23 3.12 1.12
CA ARG A 252 5.05 2.20 -0.01
C ARG A 252 3.88 2.60 -0.92
N GLN A 253 2.76 3.02 -0.33
CA GLN A 253 1.59 3.48 -1.06
C GLN A 253 1.84 4.81 -1.78
N ASP A 254 2.55 5.73 -1.14
CA ASP A 254 2.92 7.03 -1.68
C ASP A 254 3.92 6.91 -2.85
N VAL A 255 4.97 6.08 -2.71
CA VAL A 255 5.89 5.77 -3.82
C VAL A 255 5.14 5.19 -5.02
N SER A 256 4.17 4.30 -4.78
CA SER A 256 3.35 3.75 -5.86
C SER A 256 2.50 4.83 -6.54
N LEU A 257 1.87 5.70 -5.75
CA LEU A 257 1.08 6.82 -6.27
C LEU A 257 1.93 7.84 -7.04
N ALA A 258 3.13 8.12 -6.55
CA ALA A 258 4.10 9.04 -7.13
C ALA A 258 4.55 8.55 -8.52
N LEU A 259 4.88 7.27 -8.65
CA LEU A 259 5.25 6.65 -9.93
C LEU A 259 4.09 6.66 -10.94
N VAL A 260 2.87 6.35 -10.50
CA VAL A 260 1.70 6.30 -11.38
C VAL A 260 1.34 7.68 -11.93
N ASN A 261 1.49 8.73 -11.12
CA ASN A 261 1.12 10.09 -11.49
C ASN A 261 2.32 10.94 -11.92
N GLU A 262 3.50 10.32 -12.09
CA GLU A 262 4.73 10.99 -12.53
C GLU A 262 5.00 12.27 -11.72
N ARG A 263 4.90 12.14 -10.39
CA ARG A 263 5.04 13.24 -9.42
C ARG A 263 5.95 12.86 -8.26
N PRO A 264 6.47 13.82 -7.48
CA PRO A 264 7.17 13.53 -6.24
C PRO A 264 6.28 12.81 -5.22
N THR A 265 6.90 12.11 -4.27
CA THR A 265 6.18 11.59 -3.10
C THR A 265 5.55 12.74 -2.31
N LEU A 266 4.41 12.48 -1.67
CA LEU A 266 3.71 13.47 -0.85
C LEU A 266 4.55 13.96 0.31
N ILE A 267 5.23 13.03 1.00
CA ILE A 267 6.21 13.38 2.03
C ILE A 267 7.60 13.27 1.39
N PRO A 268 8.41 14.35 1.38
CA PRO A 268 9.75 14.32 0.85
C PRO A 268 10.63 13.27 1.55
N PRO A 269 11.48 12.50 0.83
CA PRO A 269 12.33 11.46 1.41
C PRO A 269 13.26 11.94 2.54
N ARG A 270 13.63 13.23 2.54
CA ARG A 270 14.42 13.88 3.60
C ARG A 270 13.68 13.99 4.94
N GLU A 271 12.35 13.95 4.92
CA GLU A 271 11.47 14.04 6.09
C GLU A 271 11.05 12.65 6.59
N TRP A 272 11.50 11.57 5.95
CA TRP A 272 11.21 10.21 6.37
C TRP A 272 12.01 9.84 7.63
N PRO A 273 11.54 8.87 8.45
CA PRO A 273 12.32 8.32 9.55
C PRO A 273 13.68 7.84 9.08
N ALA A 274 14.69 8.02 9.93
CA ALA A 274 16.06 7.64 9.63
C ALA A 274 16.15 6.16 9.19
N VAL A 275 16.82 5.93 8.06
CA VAL A 275 17.10 4.60 7.55
C VAL A 275 18.55 4.26 7.86
N PRO A 276 18.85 3.15 8.55
CA PRO A 276 20.22 2.80 8.90
C PRO A 276 21.06 2.48 7.65
N PHE A 277 22.27 3.05 7.59
CA PHE A 277 23.18 2.91 6.44
C PHE A 277 24.29 1.86 6.64
N SER A 278 24.67 1.55 7.88
CA SER A 278 25.84 0.71 8.19
C SER A 278 25.46 -0.51 9.04
N ASN A 279 26.11 -1.64 8.74
CA ASN A 279 26.02 -2.91 9.47
C ASN A 279 24.60 -3.49 9.65
N GLU A 280 23.63 -3.02 8.85
CA GLU A 280 22.28 -3.53 8.89
C GLU A 280 22.20 -4.89 8.17
N THR A 281 21.59 -5.85 8.85
CA THR A 281 21.47 -7.23 8.38
C THR A 281 20.03 -7.69 8.24
N GLN A 282 19.07 -6.93 8.77
CA GLN A 282 17.67 -7.29 8.75
C GLN A 282 17.03 -6.93 7.41
N GLU A 283 16.32 -7.89 6.82
CA GLU A 283 15.70 -7.74 5.49
C GLU A 283 14.71 -6.59 5.41
N ASP A 284 13.95 -6.34 6.48
CA ASP A 284 12.99 -5.25 6.52
C ASP A 284 13.69 -3.89 6.47
N ALA A 285 14.83 -3.74 7.14
CA ALA A 285 15.63 -2.53 7.12
C ALA A 285 16.32 -2.31 5.76
N LEU A 286 16.80 -3.38 5.12
CA LEU A 286 17.29 -3.32 3.74
C LEU A 286 16.16 -2.91 2.77
N GLY A 287 14.96 -3.46 2.92
CA GLY A 287 13.80 -3.13 2.12
C GLY A 287 13.33 -1.67 2.30
N LYS A 288 13.34 -1.16 3.53
CA LYS A 288 13.11 0.28 3.83
C LYS A 288 14.09 1.17 3.10
N ARG A 289 15.37 0.75 3.04
CA ARG A 289 16.43 1.50 2.37
C ARG A 289 16.27 1.49 0.85
N ILE A 290 15.86 0.37 0.25
CA ILE A 290 15.51 0.30 -1.17
C ILE A 290 14.35 1.25 -1.48
N LEU A 291 13.29 1.21 -0.66
CA LEU A 291 12.12 2.08 -0.83
C LEU A 291 12.50 3.57 -0.72
N TRP A 292 13.37 3.92 0.24
CA TRP A 292 13.85 5.29 0.43
C TRP A 292 14.70 5.79 -0.75
N LEU A 293 15.61 4.97 -1.28
CA LEU A 293 16.37 5.30 -2.48
C LEU A 293 15.45 5.52 -3.69
N LEU A 294 14.45 4.65 -3.87
CA LEU A 294 13.47 4.80 -4.94
C LEU A 294 12.70 6.13 -4.81
N ALA A 295 12.29 6.49 -3.60
CA ALA A 295 11.62 7.76 -3.35
C ALA A 295 12.50 8.97 -3.68
N ARG A 296 13.81 8.92 -3.41
CA ARG A 296 14.77 9.97 -3.82
C ARG A 296 14.92 10.08 -5.33
N ILE A 297 14.98 8.96 -6.05
CA ILE A 297 15.02 8.97 -7.51
C ILE A 297 13.75 9.61 -8.07
N ILE A 298 12.58 9.27 -7.52
CA ILE A 298 11.28 9.86 -7.88
C ILE A 298 11.29 11.37 -7.61
N GLU A 299 11.76 11.81 -6.44
CA GLU A 299 11.88 13.23 -6.10
C GLU A 299 12.78 13.97 -7.11
N ILE A 300 13.97 13.46 -7.39
CA ILE A 300 14.87 14.05 -8.38
C ILE A 300 14.21 14.12 -9.76
N ARG A 301 13.55 13.04 -10.18
CA ARG A 301 12.95 12.94 -11.51
C ARG A 301 11.73 13.84 -11.70
N PHE A 302 10.91 14.01 -10.68
CA PHE A 302 9.62 14.69 -10.84
C PHE A 302 9.51 16.02 -10.07
N ALA A 303 10.42 16.33 -9.14
CA ALA A 303 10.44 17.62 -8.43
C ALA A 303 11.42 18.60 -9.07
N LEU A 304 12.64 18.15 -9.37
CA LEU A 304 13.75 19.03 -9.78
C LEU A 304 13.73 19.44 -11.26
N LEU A 305 12.96 18.77 -12.12
CA LEU A 305 12.76 19.20 -13.50
C LEU A 305 11.96 20.52 -13.63
N SER A 306 11.44 21.03 -12.52
CA SER A 306 10.53 22.19 -12.50
C SER A 306 11.24 23.52 -12.21
N ASP A 307 12.42 23.53 -11.57
CA ASP A 307 12.96 24.78 -10.99
C ASP A 307 14.47 24.81 -10.64
N VAL A 308 15.28 23.82 -11.05
CA VAL A 308 16.71 23.73 -10.66
C VAL A 308 17.63 23.69 -11.89
N ASP A 309 18.79 24.34 -11.78
CA ASP A 309 19.84 24.35 -12.79
C ASP A 309 20.34 22.93 -13.12
N GLY A 310 20.72 22.70 -14.38
CA GLY A 310 21.06 21.38 -14.91
C GLY A 310 22.22 20.71 -14.16
N ASP A 311 23.22 21.49 -13.77
CA ASP A 311 24.42 21.00 -13.09
C ASP A 311 24.11 20.43 -11.69
N THR A 312 23.20 21.06 -10.94
CA THR A 312 22.79 20.58 -9.61
C THR A 312 21.97 19.30 -9.69
N LEU A 313 21.24 19.09 -10.78
CA LEU A 313 20.48 17.86 -11.02
C LEU A 313 21.41 16.68 -11.32
N GLU A 314 22.43 16.90 -12.15
CA GLU A 314 23.44 15.90 -12.48
C GLU A 314 24.25 15.48 -11.24
N ASP A 315 24.72 16.44 -10.43
CA ASP A 315 25.43 16.15 -9.18
C ASP A 315 24.61 15.29 -8.21
N ASN A 316 23.32 15.59 -8.05
CA ASN A 316 22.43 14.81 -7.17
C ASN A 316 22.17 13.39 -7.70
N LEU A 317 22.07 13.24 -9.03
CA LEU A 317 21.93 11.92 -9.66
C LEU A 317 23.20 11.09 -9.46
N ASP A 318 24.38 11.69 -9.64
CA ASP A 318 25.65 11.01 -9.48
C ASP A 318 25.86 10.50 -8.04
N ILE A 319 25.43 11.27 -7.04
CA ILE A 319 25.44 10.84 -5.63
C ILE A 319 24.58 9.58 -5.46
N ILE A 320 23.34 9.58 -5.96
CA ILE A 320 22.43 8.42 -5.82
C ILE A 320 22.96 7.21 -6.60
N VAL A 321 23.45 7.42 -7.82
CA VAL A 321 24.03 6.35 -8.63
C VAL A 321 25.22 5.75 -7.91
N SER A 322 26.09 6.57 -7.32
CA SER A 322 27.20 6.11 -6.50
C SER A 322 26.72 5.29 -5.30
N GLU A 323 25.70 5.74 -4.57
CA GLU A 323 25.11 4.99 -3.45
C GLU A 323 24.57 3.62 -3.90
N ILE A 324 23.91 3.54 -5.05
CA ILE A 324 23.35 2.29 -5.60
C ILE A 324 24.45 1.35 -6.08
N VAL A 325 25.47 1.87 -6.76
CA VAL A 325 26.57 1.07 -7.31
C VAL A 325 27.42 0.45 -6.20
N HIS A 326 27.68 1.17 -5.11
CA HIS A 326 28.45 0.67 -3.97
C HIS A 326 27.59 -0.06 -2.93
N TRP A 327 26.27 -0.07 -3.09
CA TRP A 327 25.36 -0.79 -2.20
C TRP A 327 25.67 -2.29 -2.06
N PRO A 328 25.96 -3.05 -3.14
CA PRO A 328 26.25 -4.48 -3.06
C PRO A 328 27.43 -4.81 -2.13
N GLU A 329 28.40 -3.90 -2.03
CA GLU A 329 29.57 -4.04 -1.16
C GLU A 329 29.19 -3.96 0.32
N ASN A 330 28.11 -3.24 0.62
CA ASN A 330 27.65 -2.91 1.97
C ASN A 330 26.46 -3.76 2.45
N VAL A 331 25.91 -4.64 1.61
CA VAL A 331 24.85 -5.58 2.03
C VAL A 331 25.41 -6.91 2.55
N PRO A 332 24.68 -7.55 3.48
CA PRO A 332 25.02 -8.88 3.98
C PRO A 332 25.09 -9.92 2.87
N PRO A 333 25.88 -11.00 3.03
CA PRO A 333 26.00 -12.06 2.03
C PRO A 333 24.67 -12.71 1.62
N HIS A 334 23.69 -12.83 2.52
CA HIS A 334 22.39 -13.45 2.21
C HIS A 334 21.52 -12.57 1.30
N ALA A 335 21.73 -11.25 1.30
CA ALA A 335 21.05 -10.29 0.45
C ALA A 335 21.77 -10.08 -0.89
N ARG A 336 22.94 -10.70 -1.09
CA ARG A 336 23.66 -10.70 -2.37
C ARG A 336 23.10 -11.81 -3.25
N GLY A 337 22.66 -11.43 -4.43
CA GLY A 337 22.31 -12.37 -5.47
C GLY A 337 23.57 -13.00 -6.07
N VAL A 338 23.44 -14.24 -6.55
CA VAL A 338 24.46 -14.97 -7.30
C VAL A 338 24.02 -15.06 -8.75
N ASP A 339 24.84 -14.55 -9.67
CA ASP A 339 24.58 -14.65 -11.10
C ASP A 339 24.50 -16.13 -11.53
N ILE A 340 23.40 -16.51 -12.14
CA ILE A 340 23.21 -17.81 -12.78
C ILE A 340 23.85 -17.74 -14.18
N GLN A 341 24.47 -18.83 -14.62
CA GLN A 341 25.02 -18.90 -15.97
C GLN A 341 23.90 -18.81 -17.02
N GLY A 342 23.98 -17.79 -17.89
CA GLY A 342 23.04 -17.55 -18.99
C GLY A 342 22.51 -16.11 -18.98
N ASP A 343 22.55 -15.46 -20.15
CA ASP A 343 21.96 -14.14 -20.31
C ASP A 343 20.46 -14.27 -20.61
N LEU A 344 19.66 -13.38 -20.03
CA LEU A 344 18.27 -13.21 -20.44
C LEU A 344 18.22 -12.55 -21.82
N ALA A 345 17.15 -12.80 -22.57
CA ALA A 345 16.99 -12.31 -23.94
C ALA A 345 17.02 -10.77 -24.07
N ASP A 346 16.87 -10.03 -22.96
CA ASP A 346 16.91 -8.58 -22.87
C ASP A 346 18.29 -8.02 -22.43
N GLY A 347 19.32 -8.87 -22.34
CA GLY A 347 20.67 -8.48 -21.91
C GLY A 347 20.81 -8.30 -20.40
N LEU A 348 19.80 -8.69 -19.62
CA LEU A 348 19.90 -8.78 -18.16
C LEU A 348 20.49 -10.12 -17.74
N LYS A 349 21.18 -10.13 -16.60
CA LYS A 349 21.66 -11.38 -16.00
C LYS A 349 20.57 -12.00 -15.13
N GLN A 350 20.46 -13.32 -15.19
CA GLN A 350 19.62 -14.05 -14.26
C GLN A 350 20.36 -14.16 -12.92
N THR A 351 19.74 -13.72 -11.82
CA THR A 351 20.38 -13.72 -10.49
C THR A 351 19.53 -14.53 -9.51
N TRP A 352 20.17 -15.43 -8.77
CA TRP A 352 19.56 -16.26 -7.73
C TRP A 352 19.80 -15.66 -6.34
N PHE A 353 18.82 -15.71 -5.45
CA PHE A 353 18.93 -15.23 -4.07
C PHE A 353 18.69 -16.37 -3.08
N CYS A 354 19.46 -16.38 -1.97
CA CYS A 354 19.40 -17.42 -0.94
C CYS A 354 18.05 -17.51 -0.23
N VAL A 355 17.36 -16.38 -0.11
CA VAL A 355 16.07 -16.30 0.58
C VAL A 355 14.96 -16.34 -0.47
N PRO A 356 14.06 -17.33 -0.43
CA PRO A 356 12.88 -17.35 -1.28
C PRO A 356 11.98 -16.19 -0.85
N SER A 357 12.05 -15.06 -1.55
CA SER A 357 11.11 -13.96 -1.38
C SER A 357 9.70 -14.47 -1.72
N ALA A 358 8.86 -14.58 -0.69
CA ALA A 358 7.43 -14.88 -0.74
C ALA A 358 7.01 -16.05 -1.67
N GLY A 359 7.38 -17.30 -1.32
CA GLY A 359 7.06 -18.44 -2.19
C GLY A 359 7.08 -19.85 -1.61
N GLN A 360 6.95 -20.06 -0.29
CA GLN A 360 6.75 -21.41 0.26
C GLN A 360 5.47 -21.49 1.09
N ARG A 361 4.40 -22.01 0.47
CA ARG A 361 3.37 -22.74 1.21
C ARG A 361 3.84 -24.18 1.31
N SER A 362 4.14 -24.63 2.52
CA SER A 362 4.27 -26.04 2.85
C SER A 362 2.93 -26.74 2.60
N HIS A 363 2.91 -27.71 1.70
CA HIS A 363 1.98 -28.83 1.81
C HIS A 363 2.79 -30.03 2.26
N PRO A 364 2.36 -30.77 3.30
CA PRO A 364 2.98 -32.05 3.61
C PRO A 364 2.70 -33.01 2.46
N ASP A 365 3.76 -33.60 1.92
CA ASP A 365 3.69 -34.76 1.04
C ASP A 365 2.86 -35.84 1.74
N THR A 366 1.66 -36.08 1.23
CA THR A 366 0.95 -37.34 1.45
C THR A 366 1.40 -38.29 0.37
N GLY A 367 2.46 -39.05 0.69
CA GLY A 367 3.02 -40.08 -0.15
C GLY A 367 3.48 -41.27 0.68
N SER A 368 2.52 -42.12 1.08
CA SER A 368 2.62 -43.58 1.28
C SER A 368 1.26 -44.09 1.72
#